data_AF-A0A373CZ91-F1
#
_entry.id   AF-A0A373CZ91-F1
#
_cell.length_a   1.000
_cell.length_b   1.000
_cell.length_c   1.000
_cell.angle_alpha   90.00
_cell.angle_beta   90.00
_cell.angle_gamma   90.00
#
_symmetry.space_group_name_H-M   'P 1'
#
loop_
_entity.id
_entity.type
_entity.pdbx_description
1 polymer ?
#
loop_
_entity_poly.entity_id
_entity_poly.type
_entity_poly.pdbx_seq_one_letter_code
_entity_poly.pdbx_strand_id
1 'polypeptide(L)'
;MRLCADTLKRKTKEYTGDDPDRLGAFKAAAALQHTTPQRALAGMLAKHIVSLYDMCFAEETVYPMDTWDEKITDSLNYLFLLKAIVKEGHTN
;
A
#
# COMPACT_ATOMS: atom_id res chain seq x y z
N MET A 1 -14.19 4.90 -10.64
CA MET A 1 -12.78 4.60 -11.02
C MET A 1 -11.83 5.81 -11.05
N ARG A 2 -12.28 7.08 -11.18
CA ARG A 2 -11.36 8.25 -11.12
C ARG A 2 -10.78 8.53 -9.72
N LEU A 3 -11.55 8.25 -8.66
CA LEU A 3 -11.13 8.47 -7.27
C LEU A 3 -9.85 7.70 -6.89
N CYS A 4 -9.69 6.45 -7.37
CA CYS A 4 -8.50 5.66 -7.10
C CYS A 4 -7.25 6.27 -7.74
N ALA A 5 -7.36 6.84 -8.95
CA ALA A 5 -6.23 7.45 -9.65
C ALA A 5 -5.76 8.76 -8.99
N ASP A 6 -6.69 9.58 -8.50
CA ASP A 6 -6.35 10.83 -7.80
C ASP A 6 -5.80 10.59 -6.39
N THR A 7 -6.34 9.61 -5.65
CA THR A 7 -5.75 9.16 -4.39
C THR A 7 -4.35 8.56 -4.60
N LEU A 8 -4.17 7.75 -5.66
CA LEU A 8 -2.85 7.26 -6.06
C LEU A 8 -1.88 8.40 -6.31
N LYS A 9 -2.26 9.42 -7.10
CA LYS A 9 -1.38 10.57 -7.39
C LYS A 9 -1.00 11.35 -6.13
N ARG A 10 -1.97 11.60 -5.25
CA ARG A 10 -1.75 12.36 -4.01
C ARG A 10 -0.83 11.60 -3.06
N LYS A 11 -1.03 10.29 -2.89
CA LYS A 11 -0.14 9.43 -2.09
C LYS A 11 1.18 9.09 -2.79
N THR A 12 1.25 9.14 -4.12
CA THR A 12 2.52 8.99 -4.86
C THR A 12 3.52 10.03 -4.35
N LYS A 13 3.11 11.29 -4.23
CA LYS A 13 3.95 12.37 -3.70
C LYS A 13 4.41 12.13 -2.25
N GLU A 14 3.58 11.45 -1.47
CA GLU A 14 3.83 11.11 -0.07
C GLU A 14 4.80 9.92 0.10
N TYR A 15 4.81 8.99 -0.87
CA TYR A 15 5.69 7.80 -0.86
C TYR A 15 7.02 7.98 -1.57
N THR A 16 7.13 8.92 -2.53
CA THR A 16 8.35 9.08 -3.37
C THR A 16 9.00 10.45 -3.31
N GLY A 17 8.33 11.49 -2.78
CA GLY A 17 8.74 12.86 -3.09
C GLY A 17 8.74 13.09 -4.61
N ASP A 18 9.81 13.66 -5.18
CA ASP A 18 10.04 13.83 -6.62
C ASP A 18 10.69 12.60 -7.31
N ASP A 19 10.88 11.49 -6.59
CA ASP A 19 11.55 10.32 -7.14
C ASP A 19 10.63 9.52 -8.11
N PRO A 20 11.07 9.25 -9.36
CA PRO A 20 10.29 8.48 -10.32
C PRO A 20 10.18 6.98 -9.96
N ASP A 21 11.05 6.43 -9.09
CA ASP A 21 10.97 5.02 -8.68
C ASP A 21 10.01 4.82 -7.50
N ARG A 22 8.74 4.59 -7.83
CA ARG A 22 7.68 4.25 -6.86
C ARG A 22 7.94 2.97 -6.06
N LEU A 23 8.91 2.15 -6.48
CA LEU A 23 9.33 0.95 -5.76
C LEU A 23 10.59 1.18 -4.91
N GLY A 24 11.29 2.30 -5.10
CA GLY A 24 12.54 2.64 -4.43
C GLY A 24 12.42 2.64 -2.91
N ALA A 25 11.31 3.17 -2.37
CA ALA A 25 11.04 3.16 -0.94
C ALA A 25 10.94 1.73 -0.37
N PHE A 26 10.34 0.78 -1.10
CA PHE A 26 10.22 -0.61 -0.66
C PHE A 26 11.54 -1.36 -0.77
N LYS A 27 12.37 -1.05 -1.77
CA LYS A 27 13.74 -1.59 -1.89
C LYS A 27 14.63 -1.10 -0.74
N ALA A 28 14.56 0.19 -0.42
CA ALA A 28 15.27 0.76 0.72
C ALA A 28 14.79 0.16 2.06
N ALA A 29 13.48 0.04 2.26
CA ALA A 29 12.91 -0.59 3.45
C ALA A 29 13.32 -2.08 3.57
N ALA A 30 13.37 -2.80 2.45
CA ALA A 30 13.81 -4.18 2.42
C ALA A 30 15.29 -4.35 2.78
N ALA A 31 16.14 -3.46 2.26
CA ALA A 31 17.56 -3.42 2.61
C ALA A 31 17.77 -3.14 4.11
N LEU A 32 17.04 -2.18 4.67
CA LEU A 32 17.09 -1.85 6.11
C LEU A 32 16.62 -3.01 7.00
N GLN A 33 15.60 -3.75 6.56
CA GLN A 33 14.99 -4.84 7.32
C GLN A 33 15.60 -6.22 7.00
N HIS A 34 16.68 -6.28 6.21
CA HIS A 34 17.32 -7.51 5.76
C HIS A 34 16.31 -8.54 5.20
N THR A 35 15.38 -8.05 4.38
CA THR A 35 14.29 -8.85 3.80
C THR A 35 14.14 -8.54 2.31
N THR A 36 13.17 -9.15 1.63
CA THR A 36 12.92 -8.86 0.22
C THR A 36 11.94 -7.69 0.04
N PRO A 37 12.00 -6.94 -1.08
CA PRO A 37 11.04 -5.86 -1.37
C PRO A 37 9.57 -6.30 -1.29
N GLN A 38 9.27 -7.53 -1.71
CA GLN A 38 7.93 -8.12 -1.59
C GLN A 38 7.50 -8.26 -0.13
N ARG A 39 8.41 -8.73 0.74
CA ARG A 39 8.13 -8.91 2.18
C ARG A 39 7.98 -7.57 2.89
N ALA A 40 8.85 -6.60 2.60
CA ALA A 40 8.75 -5.25 3.13
C ALA A 40 7.40 -4.59 2.76
N LEU A 41 6.98 -4.73 1.50
CA LEU A 41 5.69 -4.23 1.04
C LEU A 41 4.52 -4.99 1.69
N ALA A 42 4.59 -6.33 1.76
CA ALA A 42 3.55 -7.14 2.39
C ALA A 42 3.29 -6.75 3.85
N GLY A 43 4.33 -6.37 4.60
CA GLY A 43 4.19 -5.84 5.95
C GLY A 43 3.38 -4.53 6.00
N MET A 44 3.63 -3.61 5.05
CA MET A 44 2.86 -2.37 4.94
C MET A 44 1.40 -2.63 4.55
N LEU A 45 1.15 -3.56 3.63
CA LEU A 45 -0.21 -4.00 3.27
C LEU A 45 -0.93 -4.64 4.46
N ALA A 46 -0.24 -5.47 5.25
CA ALA A 46 -0.83 -6.15 6.40
C ALA A 46 -1.45 -5.18 7.40
N LYS A 47 -0.81 -4.02 7.63
CA LYS A 47 -1.37 -2.95 8.48
C LYS A 47 -2.75 -2.48 7.98
N HIS A 48 -2.92 -2.31 6.66
CA HIS A 48 -4.19 -1.87 6.09
C HIS A 48 -5.26 -2.96 6.15
N ILE A 49 -4.88 -4.22 5.92
CA ILE A 49 -5.80 -5.37 6.05
C ILE A 49 -6.24 -5.53 7.50
N VAL A 50 -5.32 -5.50 8.48
CA VAL A 50 -5.67 -5.60 9.91
C VAL A 50 -6.63 -4.48 10.30
N SER A 51 -6.38 -3.24 9.87
CA SER A 51 -7.32 -2.13 10.11
C SER A 51 -8.71 -2.39 9.53
N LEU A 52 -8.82 -3.02 8.36
CA LEU A 52 -10.13 -3.38 7.77
C LEU A 52 -10.82 -4.49 8.58
N TYR A 53 -10.07 -5.48 9.08
CA TYR A 53 -10.60 -6.48 10.00
C TYR A 53 -11.15 -5.79 11.26
N ASP A 54 -10.36 -4.97 11.93
CA ASP A 54 -10.77 -4.26 13.13
C ASP A 54 -12.06 -3.45 12.88
N MET A 55 -12.18 -2.78 11.73
CA MET A 55 -13.38 -2.04 11.36
C MET A 55 -14.61 -2.94 11.12
N CYS A 56 -14.43 -4.11 10.51
CA CYS A 56 -15.51 -5.08 10.30
C CYS A 56 -16.02 -5.72 11.60
N PHE A 57 -15.12 -5.90 12.58
CA PHE A 57 -15.43 -6.54 13.86
C PHE A 57 -15.81 -5.54 14.96
N ALA A 58 -15.83 -4.24 14.67
CA ALA A 58 -16.24 -3.23 15.63
C ALA A 58 -17.77 -3.26 15.84
N GLU A 59 -18.22 -3.71 17.01
CA GLU A 59 -19.65 -3.81 17.32
C GLU A 59 -20.29 -2.45 17.67
N GLU A 60 -19.53 -1.52 18.24
CA GLU A 60 -20.04 -0.25 18.78
C GLU A 60 -19.56 0.99 18.02
N THR A 61 -18.79 0.83 16.94
CA THR A 61 -18.20 1.96 16.20
C THR A 61 -18.66 1.97 14.75
N VAL A 62 -19.30 3.07 14.36
CA VAL A 62 -19.62 3.32 12.94
C VAL A 62 -18.53 4.20 12.35
N TYR A 63 -17.73 3.62 11.47
CA TYR A 63 -16.72 4.37 10.73
C TYR A 63 -17.36 5.13 9.57
N PRO A 64 -16.96 6.40 9.32
CA PRO A 64 -17.43 7.13 8.16
C PRO A 64 -16.93 6.47 6.87
N MET A 65 -17.71 6.60 5.78
CA MET A 65 -17.38 5.99 4.48
C MET A 65 -15.99 6.41 3.97
N ASP A 66 -15.57 7.65 4.23
CA ASP A 66 -14.24 8.12 3.84
C ASP A 66 -13.10 7.29 4.45
N THR A 67 -13.28 6.76 5.68
CA THR A 67 -12.29 5.88 6.32
C THR A 67 -12.25 4.52 5.63
N TRP A 68 -13.41 3.94 5.29
CA TRP A 68 -13.47 2.71 4.51
C TRP A 68 -12.80 2.88 3.16
N ASP A 69 -13.16 3.94 2.44
CA ASP A 69 -12.63 4.24 1.11
C ASP A 69 -11.12 4.43 1.13
N GLU A 70 -10.58 5.09 2.15
CA GLU A 70 -9.14 5.23 2.35
C GLU A 70 -8.47 3.85 2.51
N LYS A 71 -8.92 3.04 3.47
CA LYS A 71 -8.26 1.74 3.77
C LYS A 71 -8.38 0.74 2.63
N ILE A 72 -9.52 0.71 1.95
CA ILE A 72 -9.75 -0.14 0.78
C ILE A 72 -8.86 0.33 -0.38
N THR A 73 -8.83 1.64 -0.66
CA THR A 73 -8.01 2.19 -1.74
C THR A 73 -6.52 1.94 -1.49
N ASP A 74 -6.04 2.13 -0.26
CA ASP A 74 -4.67 1.81 0.11
C ASP A 74 -4.35 0.33 -0.13
N SER A 75 -5.21 -0.57 0.35
CA SER A 75 -5.01 -2.01 0.17
C SER A 75 -4.91 -2.39 -1.31
N LEU A 76 -5.78 -1.84 -2.16
CA LEU A 76 -5.71 -2.03 -3.62
C LEU A 76 -4.40 -1.50 -4.20
N ASN A 77 -3.97 -0.30 -3.80
CA ASN A 77 -2.72 0.29 -4.27
C ASN A 77 -1.51 -0.59 -3.92
N TYR A 78 -1.45 -1.08 -2.69
CA TYR A 78 -0.40 -2.01 -2.27
C TYR A 78 -0.44 -3.34 -3.03
N LEU A 79 -1.62 -3.88 -3.35
CA LEU A 79 -1.73 -5.08 -4.19
C LEU A 79 -1.20 -4.84 -5.61
N PHE A 80 -1.48 -3.68 -6.20
CA PHE A 80 -0.92 -3.32 -7.51
C PHE A 80 0.61 -3.16 -7.47
N LEU A 81 1.12 -2.51 -6.43
CA LEU A 81 2.56 -2.35 -6.23
C LEU A 81 3.26 -3.69 -5.98
N LEU A 82 2.65 -4.59 -5.20
CA LEU A 82 3.15 -5.94 -4.98
C LEU A 82 3.26 -6.70 -6.31
N LYS A 83 2.22 -6.64 -7.14
CA LYS A 83 2.25 -7.23 -8.48
C LYS A 83 3.39 -6.67 -9.33
N ALA A 84 3.65 -5.35 -9.26
CA ALA A 84 4.75 -4.71 -9.98
C ALA A 84 6.12 -5.20 -9.49
N ILE A 85 6.37 -5.24 -8.18
CA ILE A 85 7.62 -5.76 -7.60
C ILE A 85 7.84 -7.23 -7.97
N VAL A 86 6.79 -8.05 -7.87
CA VAL A 86 6.88 -9.47 -8.25
C VAL A 86 7.24 -9.58 -9.73
N LYS A 87 6.61 -8.82 -10.62
CA LYS A 87 6.92 -8.84 -12.05
C LYS A 87 8.34 -8.38 -12.35
N GLU A 88 8.81 -7.30 -11.73
CA GLU A 88 10.17 -6.78 -11.89
C GLU A 88 11.22 -7.84 -11.52
N GLY A 89 10.99 -8.59 -10.45
CA GLY A 89 11.87 -9.69 -10.03
C GLY A 89 11.87 -10.94 -10.93
N HIS A 90 10.89 -11.10 -11.82
CA HIS A 90 10.86 -12.20 -12.82
C HIS A 90 11.41 -11.81 -14.18
N THR A 91 11.60 -10.50 -14.43
CA THR A 91 12.16 -9.97 -15.69
C THR A 91 13.66 -9.67 -15.61
N ASN A 92 14.28 -9.91 -14.45
CA ASN A 92 15.73 -9.94 -14.25
C ASN A 92 16.22 -11.38 -14.14
#